data_AF-A0A0L7M4F0-F1
#
_entry.id   AF-A0A0L7M4F0-F1
#
_cell.length_a   1.000
_cell.length_b   1.000
_cell.length_c   1.000
_cell.angle_alpha   90.00
_cell.angle_beta   90.00
_cell.angle_gamma   90.00
#
_symmetry.space_group_name_H-M   'P 1'
#
loop_
_entity.id
_entity.type
_entity.pdbx_description
1 polymer ?
#
loop_
_entity_poly.entity_id
_entity_poly.type
_entity_poly.pdbx_seq_one_letter_code
_entity_poly.pdbx_strand_id
1 'polypeptide(L)'
;MVCGLTYTDSEAKGGKPTQDVKVKQALWDDDTKKPKKDNNHDYTYEGVKLKEDSGTEGPKSTGGDDPLTNFIKRPPYFRYLEEWGETFCRERKKRLEKIKEDCYKNGEKQYSGDGEYCETIFSQKYNVLQDLSWSCAKPCRFYKKWIERKKDEYEKQKKEYSEQQKKCVNGSNNDAKQFCETLQENAAEFLNRLKNGPCKKDNESGEDEIKFDINSKTLKHTEYCDPCSKFNVNCENDNCRSDGGHTKGNCNGRNRTFISANDIKNEGDSIVLDMLVSDDSTTEFEGEGLEEACKGKGIFKGIRKDVWKCRNVCGYVVCKSEQGNGKENQNKIITIRALLTHWIKYFLEDYNKIKRKLNPCMNDGNESSCRNKCKKKCDCVGKWVEEKKNEWEKIKERFNEQYKNETDEYFNVKSSLEEFEHRPEFKNAIKPCPNLEAFKKSCGLYGTDSPEKKGGKDGTPKDIVECLLNKLDTQAKLVLTKIVAKPKERVMNPPPALKTMKRTYSLMKKKYCGTT
;
A
#
# COMPACT_ATOMS: atom_id res chain seq x y z
N MET A 1 30.27 -16.97 12.02
CA MET A 1 29.41 -17.28 10.86
C MET A 1 29.46 -18.76 10.49
N VAL A 2 30.64 -19.38 10.31
CA VAL A 2 30.74 -20.81 9.95
C VAL A 2 30.03 -21.73 10.96
N CYS A 3 30.19 -21.48 12.26
CA CYS A 3 29.46 -22.21 13.31
C CYS A 3 27.92 -22.10 13.16
N GLY A 4 27.41 -20.94 12.72
CA GLY A 4 25.97 -20.72 12.51
C GLY A 4 25.40 -21.52 11.34
N LEU A 5 26.20 -21.80 10.30
CA LEU A 5 25.80 -22.64 9.16
C LEU A 5 25.61 -24.12 9.56
N THR A 6 26.11 -24.51 10.73
CA THR A 6 25.90 -25.86 11.27
C THR A 6 24.53 -26.03 11.90
N TYR A 7 23.70 -24.98 11.94
CA TYR A 7 22.36 -25.02 12.53
C TYR A 7 21.28 -24.77 11.47
N THR A 8 20.18 -25.49 11.58
CA THR A 8 18.96 -25.26 10.82
C THR A 8 17.88 -24.66 11.73
N ASP A 9 17.13 -23.70 11.20
CA ASP A 9 15.99 -23.12 11.90
C ASP A 9 14.93 -24.19 12.14
N SER A 10 14.30 -24.16 13.32
CA SER A 10 13.21 -25.08 13.63
C SER A 10 11.97 -24.73 12.78
N GLU A 11 11.30 -25.74 12.23
CA GLU A 11 10.08 -25.56 11.43
C GLU A 11 8.93 -24.90 12.22
N ALA A 12 8.96 -24.96 13.56
CA ALA A 12 8.01 -24.30 14.44
C ALA A 12 8.48 -22.89 14.84
N LYS A 13 7.58 -21.90 14.76
CA LYS A 13 7.86 -20.51 15.13
C LYS A 13 8.19 -20.39 16.63
N GLY A 14 9.47 -20.15 16.96
CA GLY A 14 9.98 -20.04 18.34
C GLY A 14 10.61 -21.31 18.90
N GLY A 15 10.81 -22.36 18.09
CA GLY A 15 11.59 -23.54 18.48
C GLY A 15 13.09 -23.24 18.58
N LYS A 16 13.82 -24.11 19.27
CA LYS A 16 15.29 -24.03 19.34
C LYS A 16 15.88 -24.54 18.02
N PRO A 17 16.86 -23.85 17.43
CA PRO A 17 17.52 -24.32 16.22
C PRO A 17 18.20 -25.67 16.45
N THR A 18 18.15 -26.55 15.45
CA THR A 18 18.73 -27.90 15.50
C THR A 18 20.09 -27.89 14.82
N GLN A 19 21.10 -28.49 15.43
CA GLN A 19 22.43 -28.56 14.83
C GLN A 19 22.52 -29.74 13.86
N ASP A 20 22.90 -29.47 12.61
CA ASP A 20 23.30 -30.50 11.66
C ASP A 20 24.70 -30.99 12.01
N VAL A 21 24.75 -32.21 12.55
CA VAL A 21 25.98 -32.87 13.01
C VAL A 21 26.96 -33.11 11.86
N LYS A 22 26.46 -33.40 10.64
CA LYS A 22 27.33 -33.66 9.48
C LYS A 22 28.01 -32.38 9.02
N VAL A 23 27.24 -31.30 8.90
CA VAL A 23 27.77 -29.98 8.52
C VAL A 23 28.73 -29.46 9.60
N LYS A 24 28.40 -29.68 10.88
CA LYS A 24 29.30 -29.35 11.99
C LYS A 24 30.63 -30.09 11.88
N GLN A 25 30.60 -31.41 11.71
CA GLN A 25 31.81 -32.22 11.57
C GLN A 25 32.65 -31.83 10.34
N ALA A 26 32.01 -31.38 9.26
CA ALA A 26 32.71 -30.95 8.06
C ALA A 26 33.39 -29.58 8.21
N LEU A 27 32.75 -28.63 8.89
CA LEU A 27 33.16 -27.22 8.88
C LEU A 27 33.80 -26.73 10.19
N TRP A 28 33.62 -27.44 11.31
CA TRP A 28 33.99 -26.96 12.64
C TRP A 28 34.87 -27.95 13.40
N ASP A 29 35.95 -27.44 13.98
CA ASP A 29 36.86 -28.18 14.86
C ASP A 29 36.47 -27.88 16.31
N ASP A 30 36.02 -28.90 17.03
CA ASP A 30 35.56 -28.78 18.42
C ASP A 30 36.71 -28.57 19.40
N ASP A 31 37.93 -29.01 19.07
CA ASP A 31 39.10 -28.93 19.95
C ASP A 31 39.69 -27.51 19.91
N THR A 32 39.84 -26.95 18.70
CA THR A 32 40.37 -25.60 18.51
C THR A 32 39.31 -24.50 18.57
N LYS A 33 38.02 -24.88 18.56
CA LYS A 33 36.86 -23.98 18.46
C LYS A 33 36.96 -23.02 17.28
N LYS A 34 37.49 -23.50 16.15
CA LYS A 34 37.69 -22.73 14.92
C LYS A 34 37.13 -23.49 13.71
N PRO A 35 36.90 -22.80 12.58
CA PRO A 35 36.62 -23.49 11.31
C PRO A 35 37.76 -24.45 10.95
N LYS A 36 37.43 -25.60 10.37
CA LYS A 36 38.43 -26.58 9.96
C LYS A 36 39.32 -26.04 8.84
N LYS A 37 40.58 -26.49 8.85
CA LYS A 37 41.55 -26.28 7.78
C LYS A 37 42.13 -27.63 7.40
N ASP A 38 41.97 -28.03 6.14
CA ASP A 38 42.57 -29.23 5.58
C ASP A 38 43.46 -28.89 4.37
N ASN A 39 44.12 -29.90 3.80
CA ASN A 39 45.07 -29.71 2.70
C ASN A 39 44.42 -29.24 1.38
N ASN A 40 43.09 -29.32 1.25
CA ASN A 40 42.33 -28.99 0.04
C ASN A 40 41.44 -27.74 0.21
N HIS A 41 41.00 -27.46 1.44
CA HIS A 41 40.08 -26.38 1.79
C HIS A 41 40.49 -25.72 3.10
N ASP A 42 40.70 -24.40 3.05
CA ASP A 42 40.89 -23.57 4.23
C ASP A 42 39.58 -22.81 4.53
N TYR A 43 38.81 -23.25 5.52
CA TYR A 43 37.59 -22.55 5.96
C TYR A 43 37.87 -21.52 7.05
N THR A 44 39.13 -21.28 7.41
CA THR A 44 39.49 -20.24 8.38
C THR A 44 39.28 -18.86 7.77
N TYR A 45 38.93 -17.91 8.61
CA TYR A 45 38.67 -16.54 8.17
C TYR A 45 39.86 -15.88 7.46
N GLU A 46 41.08 -16.30 7.80
CA GLU A 46 42.36 -15.84 7.27
C GLU A 46 42.77 -16.56 5.96
N GLY A 47 42.18 -17.72 5.66
CA GLY A 47 42.56 -18.52 4.49
C GLY A 47 41.50 -18.61 3.39
N VAL A 48 40.23 -18.29 3.70
CA VAL A 48 39.14 -18.29 2.71
C VAL A 48 39.32 -17.12 1.74
N LYS A 49 39.78 -17.42 0.53
CA LYS A 49 39.79 -16.50 -0.62
C LYS A 49 38.61 -16.79 -1.53
N LEU A 50 37.81 -15.76 -1.83
CA LEU A 50 36.81 -15.84 -2.90
C LEU A 50 37.57 -15.77 -4.24
N LYS A 51 37.74 -16.91 -4.92
CA LYS A 51 38.30 -16.94 -6.28
C LYS A 51 37.21 -16.56 -7.30
N GLU A 52 37.58 -15.74 -8.28
CA GLU A 52 36.65 -15.12 -9.24
C GLU A 52 36.02 -16.10 -10.27
N ASP A 53 36.37 -17.39 -10.26
CA ASP A 53 35.94 -18.36 -11.28
C ASP A 53 34.50 -18.89 -11.13
N SER A 54 33.69 -18.36 -10.21
CA SER A 54 32.28 -18.75 -10.07
C SER A 54 31.36 -17.96 -11.02
N GLY A 55 31.51 -18.17 -12.33
CA GLY A 55 30.47 -18.07 -13.38
C GLY A 55 29.57 -16.84 -13.50
N THR A 56 29.80 -15.75 -12.76
CA THR A 56 29.03 -14.51 -12.85
C THR A 56 29.98 -13.33 -12.68
N GLU A 57 30.10 -12.50 -13.71
CA GLU A 57 30.93 -11.31 -13.76
C GLU A 57 30.49 -10.28 -12.69
N GLY A 58 31.01 -10.44 -11.48
CA GLY A 58 30.94 -9.46 -10.40
C GLY A 58 32.10 -8.45 -10.47
N PRO A 59 32.02 -7.30 -9.76
CA PRO A 59 32.98 -6.22 -9.93
C PRO A 59 34.34 -6.55 -9.28
N LYS A 60 35.40 -6.16 -9.99
CA LYS A 60 36.79 -6.19 -9.50
C LYS A 60 36.92 -5.40 -8.19
N SER A 61 37.31 -6.08 -7.11
CA SER A 61 37.80 -5.41 -5.90
C SER A 61 39.25 -5.02 -6.11
N THR A 62 39.53 -3.73 -6.18
CA THR A 62 40.88 -3.19 -6.14
C THR A 62 41.38 -3.22 -4.69
N GLY A 63 42.21 -4.23 -4.36
CA GLY A 63 43.17 -4.19 -3.25
C GLY A 63 42.86 -5.06 -2.01
N GLY A 64 43.82 -5.95 -1.68
CA GLY A 64 44.02 -6.52 -0.34
C GLY A 64 43.76 -8.04 -0.23
N ASP A 65 44.78 -8.78 0.21
CA ASP A 65 44.86 -10.25 0.21
C ASP A 65 43.86 -11.03 1.09
N ASP A 66 42.94 -10.39 1.83
CA ASP A 66 42.01 -11.08 2.75
C ASP A 66 40.59 -10.45 2.85
N PRO A 67 39.66 -10.81 1.94
CA PRO A 67 38.31 -10.23 1.89
C PRO A 67 37.45 -10.54 3.12
N LEU A 68 37.59 -11.75 3.67
CA LEU A 68 36.70 -12.24 4.72
C LEU A 68 37.09 -11.72 6.11
N THR A 69 38.39 -11.59 6.39
CA THR A 69 38.94 -10.94 7.59
C THR A 69 38.47 -9.48 7.69
N ASN A 70 38.43 -8.76 6.57
CA ASN A 70 37.93 -7.39 6.52
C ASN A 70 36.41 -7.32 6.73
N PHE A 71 35.66 -8.32 6.28
CA PHE A 71 34.22 -8.40 6.49
C PHE A 71 33.84 -8.68 7.96
N ILE A 72 34.53 -9.61 8.64
CA ILE A 72 34.23 -9.93 10.05
C ILE A 72 34.52 -8.76 11.01
N LYS A 73 35.49 -7.91 10.67
CA LYS A 73 35.86 -6.71 11.45
C LYS A 73 34.83 -5.58 11.36
N ARG A 74 33.91 -5.62 10.39
CA ARG A 74 32.84 -4.62 10.28
C ARG A 74 31.82 -4.81 11.40
N PRO A 75 31.45 -3.74 12.14
CA PRO A 75 30.42 -3.83 13.16
C PRO A 75 29.07 -4.29 12.60
N PRO A 76 28.24 -4.97 13.41
CA PRO A 76 26.99 -5.59 12.95
C PRO A 76 26.06 -4.65 12.20
N TYR A 77 25.85 -3.43 12.70
CA TYR A 77 24.98 -2.43 12.07
C TYR A 77 25.39 -2.14 10.63
N PHE A 78 26.68 -1.90 10.37
CA PHE A 78 27.19 -1.55 9.05
C PHE A 78 27.16 -2.74 8.08
N ARG A 79 27.33 -3.97 8.58
CA ARG A 79 27.13 -5.18 7.77
C ARG A 79 25.67 -5.32 7.34
N TYR A 80 24.73 -5.14 8.26
CA TYR A 80 23.30 -5.23 7.93
C TYR A 80 22.83 -4.09 7.04
N LEU A 81 23.39 -2.89 7.20
CA LEU A 81 23.10 -1.78 6.30
C LEU A 81 23.57 -2.06 4.87
N GLU A 82 24.78 -2.61 4.72
CA GLU A 82 25.32 -3.05 3.43
C GLU A 82 24.45 -4.13 2.80
N GLU A 83 24.19 -5.22 3.53
CA GLU A 83 23.34 -6.33 3.08
C GLU A 83 21.93 -5.87 2.68
N TRP A 84 21.35 -4.95 3.47
CA TRP A 84 20.07 -4.33 3.14
C TRP A 84 20.14 -3.58 1.80
N GLY A 85 21.20 -2.79 1.57
CA GLY A 85 21.41 -2.04 0.34
C GLY A 85 21.60 -2.93 -0.88
N GLU A 86 22.40 -3.99 -0.76
CA GLU A 86 22.61 -4.96 -1.83
C GLU A 86 21.32 -5.68 -2.21
N THR A 87 20.61 -6.19 -1.19
CA THR A 87 19.33 -6.89 -1.36
C THR A 87 18.29 -5.97 -1.97
N PHE A 88 18.23 -4.72 -1.51
CA PHE A 88 17.33 -3.71 -2.04
C PHE A 88 17.56 -3.48 -3.54
N CYS A 89 18.81 -3.27 -3.96
CA CYS A 89 19.10 -3.00 -5.37
C CYS A 89 18.76 -4.18 -6.29
N ARG A 90 19.12 -5.41 -5.89
CA ARG A 90 18.80 -6.63 -6.65
C ARG A 90 17.28 -6.83 -6.78
N GLU A 91 16.56 -6.73 -5.67
CA GLU A 91 15.09 -6.88 -5.66
C GLU A 91 14.38 -5.76 -6.42
N ARG A 92 14.88 -4.53 -6.32
CA ARG A 92 14.32 -3.39 -7.06
C ARG A 92 14.42 -3.63 -8.55
N LYS A 93 15.61 -3.98 -9.06
CA LYS A 93 15.85 -4.28 -10.47
C LYS A 93 14.90 -5.37 -10.98
N LYS A 94 14.85 -6.52 -10.30
CA LYS A 94 13.96 -7.64 -10.65
C LYS A 94 12.49 -7.22 -10.73
N ARG A 95 12.01 -6.41 -9.78
CA ARG A 95 10.62 -5.94 -9.76
C ARG A 95 10.34 -4.95 -10.88
N LEU A 96 11.26 -4.05 -11.16
CA LEU A 96 11.11 -3.05 -12.23
C LEU A 96 11.14 -3.69 -13.61
N GLU A 97 12.01 -4.67 -13.84
CA GLU A 97 12.04 -5.47 -15.06
C GLU A 97 10.69 -6.16 -15.28
N LYS A 98 10.15 -6.81 -14.24
CA LYS A 98 8.84 -7.46 -14.34
C LYS A 98 7.70 -6.47 -14.60
N ILE A 99 7.72 -5.31 -13.94
CA ILE A 99 6.75 -4.24 -14.22
C ILE A 99 6.86 -3.74 -15.65
N LYS A 100 8.07 -3.53 -16.16
CA LYS A 100 8.29 -3.07 -17.53
C LYS A 100 7.73 -4.08 -18.53
N GLU A 101 8.01 -5.37 -18.35
CA GLU A 101 7.46 -6.47 -19.16
C GLU A 101 5.92 -6.51 -19.12
N ASP A 102 5.31 -6.38 -17.93
CA ASP A 102 3.87 -6.52 -17.76
C ASP A 102 3.07 -5.26 -18.17
N CYS A 103 3.72 -4.09 -18.22
CA CYS A 103 3.09 -2.79 -18.51
C CYS A 103 3.41 -2.23 -19.91
N TYR A 104 4.51 -2.63 -20.53
CA TYR A 104 4.98 -2.12 -21.83
C TYR A 104 5.17 -3.24 -22.85
N LYS A 105 4.95 -2.93 -24.12
CA LYS A 105 5.22 -3.81 -25.26
C LYS A 105 5.86 -3.01 -26.38
N ASN A 106 6.97 -3.50 -26.93
CA ASN A 106 7.73 -2.82 -28.00
C ASN A 106 8.12 -1.37 -27.65
N GLY A 107 8.35 -1.07 -26.37
CA GLY A 107 8.68 0.28 -25.90
C GLY A 107 7.46 1.19 -25.67
N GLU A 108 6.25 0.76 -26.02
CA GLU A 108 5.02 1.51 -25.83
C GLU A 108 4.24 1.01 -24.61
N LYS A 109 3.60 1.94 -23.90
CA LYS A 109 2.85 1.64 -22.69
C LYS A 109 1.48 1.07 -23.03
N GLN A 110 1.26 -0.19 -22.68
CA GLN A 110 -0.02 -0.86 -22.95
C GLN A 110 -1.05 -0.57 -21.87
N TYR A 111 -0.60 -0.51 -20.62
CA TYR A 111 -1.46 -0.39 -19.44
C TYR A 111 -1.00 0.73 -18.51
N SER A 112 -1.95 1.41 -17.87
CA SER A 112 -1.66 2.19 -16.67
C SER A 112 -1.32 1.27 -15.50
N GLY A 113 -0.64 1.78 -14.47
CA GLY A 113 -0.47 1.06 -13.21
C GLY A 113 -1.78 0.79 -12.45
N ASP A 114 -2.89 1.32 -12.95
CA ASP A 114 -4.25 1.05 -12.48
C ASP A 114 -5.00 0.04 -13.35
N GLY A 115 -4.39 -0.41 -14.46
CA GLY A 115 -4.90 -1.45 -15.34
C GLY A 115 -5.65 -0.92 -16.56
N GLU A 116 -5.74 0.39 -16.75
CA GLU A 116 -6.43 0.98 -17.90
C GLU A 116 -5.63 0.71 -19.18
N TYR A 117 -6.33 0.27 -20.23
CA TYR A 117 -5.74 0.02 -21.53
C TYR A 117 -5.46 1.35 -22.23
N CYS A 118 -4.20 1.75 -22.39
CA CYS A 118 -3.88 3.08 -22.95
C CYS A 118 -4.42 3.27 -24.38
N GLU A 119 -4.52 2.20 -25.18
CA GLU A 119 -4.96 2.27 -26.57
C GLU A 119 -6.43 1.91 -26.79
N THR A 120 -7.02 1.09 -25.93
CA THR A 120 -8.33 0.46 -26.25
C THR A 120 -9.41 0.70 -25.21
N ILE A 121 -9.13 1.46 -24.13
CA ILE A 121 -10.12 1.74 -23.08
C ILE A 121 -11.36 2.50 -23.59
N PHE A 122 -11.23 3.20 -24.72
CA PHE A 122 -12.30 3.93 -25.40
C PHE A 122 -12.57 3.36 -26.81
N SER A 123 -12.45 2.04 -26.95
CA SER A 123 -12.82 1.33 -28.20
C SER A 123 -14.29 0.95 -28.28
N GLN A 124 -14.95 0.82 -27.13
CA GLN A 124 -16.37 0.48 -27.01
C GLN A 124 -17.23 1.72 -26.78
N LYS A 125 -18.55 1.58 -26.92
CA LYS A 125 -19.52 2.66 -26.63
C LYS A 125 -19.29 3.20 -25.21
N TYR A 126 -19.37 4.53 -25.07
CA TYR A 126 -19.04 5.28 -23.85
C TYR A 126 -19.69 4.80 -22.55
N ASN A 127 -20.87 4.17 -22.62
CA ASN A 127 -21.61 3.65 -21.48
C ASN A 127 -21.30 2.19 -21.13
N VAL A 128 -20.40 1.53 -21.88
CA VAL A 128 -19.95 0.16 -21.58
C VAL A 128 -18.78 0.20 -20.61
N LEU A 129 -18.92 -0.52 -19.50
CA LEU A 129 -17.92 -0.59 -18.45
C LEU A 129 -16.80 -1.58 -18.84
N GLN A 130 -15.70 -1.08 -19.41
CA GLN A 130 -14.57 -1.91 -19.85
C GLN A 130 -13.61 -2.28 -18.71
N ASP A 131 -13.21 -3.56 -18.65
CA ASP A 131 -12.36 -4.13 -17.61
C ASP A 131 -10.98 -3.50 -17.47
N LEU A 132 -10.47 -3.53 -16.24
CA LEU A 132 -9.10 -3.12 -15.92
C LEU A 132 -8.18 -4.33 -15.96
N SER A 133 -7.04 -4.20 -16.64
CA SER A 133 -6.03 -5.23 -16.72
C SER A 133 -5.31 -5.41 -15.39
N TRP A 134 -5.22 -6.67 -14.96
CA TRP A 134 -4.45 -7.04 -13.78
C TRP A 134 -2.96 -7.22 -14.08
N SER A 135 -2.55 -7.27 -15.36
CA SER A 135 -1.15 -7.52 -15.76
C SER A 135 -0.21 -6.48 -15.17
N CYS A 136 -0.49 -5.19 -15.39
CA CYS A 136 0.29 -4.09 -14.86
C CYS A 136 -0.17 -3.67 -13.45
N ALA A 137 -1.47 -3.67 -13.17
CA ALA A 137 -2.01 -3.17 -11.90
C ALA A 137 -1.53 -3.96 -10.68
N LYS A 138 -1.44 -5.29 -10.80
CA LYS A 138 -1.01 -6.18 -9.72
C LYS A 138 0.47 -5.97 -9.32
N PRO A 139 1.46 -6.06 -10.23
CA PRO A 139 2.87 -5.82 -9.89
C PRO A 139 3.10 -4.38 -9.44
N CYS A 140 2.44 -3.38 -10.06
CA CYS A 140 2.52 -1.98 -9.62
C CYS A 140 2.04 -1.78 -8.17
N ARG A 141 0.92 -2.41 -7.80
CA ARG A 141 0.42 -2.39 -6.42
C ARG A 141 1.39 -3.05 -5.44
N PHE A 142 1.96 -4.21 -5.80
CA PHE A 142 2.91 -4.90 -4.94
C PHE A 142 4.22 -4.13 -4.78
N TYR A 143 4.69 -3.50 -5.86
CA TYR A 143 5.86 -2.64 -5.81
C TYR A 143 5.63 -1.41 -4.95
N LYS A 144 4.48 -0.73 -5.08
CA LYS A 144 4.11 0.40 -4.21
C LYS A 144 4.22 0.03 -2.71
N LYS A 145 3.63 -1.09 -2.31
CA LYS A 145 3.72 -1.58 -0.91
C LYS A 145 5.13 -2.03 -0.50
N TRP A 146 5.90 -2.58 -1.42
CA TRP A 146 7.27 -2.99 -1.15
C TRP A 146 8.17 -1.77 -0.97
N ILE A 147 8.08 -0.77 -1.85
CA ILE A 147 8.92 0.42 -1.80
C ILE A 147 8.58 1.33 -0.62
N GLU A 148 7.30 1.46 -0.25
CA GLU A 148 6.89 2.15 0.98
C GLU A 148 7.53 1.52 2.24
N ARG A 149 7.51 0.19 2.34
CA ARG A 149 8.19 -0.51 3.45
C ARG A 149 9.70 -0.30 3.42
N LYS A 150 10.31 -0.34 2.25
CA LYS A 150 11.77 -0.10 2.10
C LYS A 150 12.15 1.34 2.44
N LYS A 151 11.29 2.30 2.13
CA LYS A 151 11.42 3.69 2.55
C LYS A 151 11.43 3.81 4.08
N ASP A 152 10.46 3.18 4.75
CA ASP A 152 10.39 3.16 6.23
C ASP A 152 11.60 2.48 6.88
N GLU A 153 12.06 1.36 6.31
CA GLU A 153 13.27 0.66 6.75
C GLU A 153 14.50 1.56 6.62
N TYR A 154 14.69 2.19 5.46
CA TYR A 154 15.79 3.10 5.20
C TYR A 154 15.76 4.31 6.13
N GLU A 155 14.60 4.91 6.38
CA GLU A 155 14.47 6.05 7.28
C GLU A 155 14.93 5.70 8.71
N LYS A 156 14.59 4.50 9.19
CA LYS A 156 15.06 4.00 10.49
C LYS A 156 16.57 3.78 10.51
N GLN A 157 17.10 3.12 9.48
CA GLN A 157 18.54 2.90 9.34
C GLN A 157 19.30 4.23 9.31
N LYS A 158 18.82 5.20 8.52
CA LYS A 158 19.38 6.54 8.41
C LYS A 158 19.40 7.28 9.75
N LYS A 159 18.32 7.23 10.53
CA LYS A 159 18.23 7.87 11.85
C LYS A 159 19.24 7.30 12.85
N GLU A 160 19.45 5.99 12.82
CA GLU A 160 20.35 5.29 13.75
C GLU A 160 21.85 5.43 13.35
N TYR A 161 22.14 5.76 12.09
CA TYR A 161 23.50 5.75 11.53
C TYR A 161 24.50 6.57 12.34
N SER A 162 24.19 7.84 12.62
CA SER A 162 25.12 8.74 13.30
C SER A 162 25.42 8.30 14.75
N GLU A 163 24.44 7.71 15.43
CA GLU A 163 24.67 7.14 16.77
C GLU A 163 25.56 5.90 16.72
N GLN A 164 25.33 5.02 15.73
CA GLN A 164 26.14 3.81 15.55
C GLN A 164 27.56 4.14 15.11
N GLN A 165 27.74 5.18 14.31
CA GLN A 165 29.06 5.70 13.94
C GLN A 165 29.83 6.20 15.18
N LYS A 166 29.19 7.01 16.04
CA LYS A 166 29.81 7.46 17.31
C LYS A 166 30.16 6.28 18.22
N LYS A 167 29.26 5.31 18.37
CA LYS A 167 29.49 4.08 19.14
C LYS A 167 30.64 3.25 18.55
N CYS A 168 30.73 3.19 17.23
CA CYS A 168 31.82 2.54 16.52
C CYS A 168 33.16 3.19 16.90
N VAL A 169 33.30 4.50 16.73
CA VAL A 169 34.57 5.21 16.98
C VAL A 169 34.99 5.12 18.46
N ASN A 170 34.04 5.25 19.40
CA ASN A 170 34.35 5.35 20.83
C ASN A 170 34.41 4.01 21.57
N GLY A 171 33.79 2.95 21.02
CA GLY A 171 33.56 1.68 21.72
C GLY A 171 34.08 0.44 20.99
N SER A 172 34.80 0.59 19.88
CA SER A 172 35.34 -0.56 19.13
C SER A 172 36.70 -1.02 19.65
N ASN A 173 36.91 -2.35 19.63
CA ASN A 173 38.24 -2.95 19.78
C ASN A 173 39.17 -2.47 18.66
N ASN A 174 40.49 -2.52 18.87
CA ASN A 174 41.51 -2.05 17.92
C ASN A 174 41.28 -2.54 16.46
N ASP A 175 40.73 -3.74 16.25
CA ASP A 175 40.46 -4.31 14.93
C ASP A 175 39.32 -3.65 14.14
N ALA A 176 38.29 -3.14 14.82
CA ALA A 176 37.15 -2.48 14.16
C ALA A 176 37.34 -0.96 14.05
N LYS A 177 38.28 -0.39 14.82
CA LYS A 177 38.57 1.04 14.87
C LYS A 177 38.96 1.61 13.50
N GLN A 178 39.81 0.91 12.75
CA GLN A 178 40.23 1.32 11.40
C GLN A 178 39.04 1.39 10.41
N PHE A 179 38.08 0.47 10.53
CA PHE A 179 36.85 0.55 9.74
C PHE A 179 35.97 1.72 10.20
N CYS A 180 35.84 1.93 11.51
CA CYS A 180 35.04 3.01 12.08
C CYS A 180 35.53 4.40 11.64
N GLU A 181 36.85 4.59 11.56
CA GLU A 181 37.49 5.85 11.14
C GLU A 181 37.30 6.16 9.64
N THR A 182 37.02 5.15 8.82
CA THR A 182 36.81 5.28 7.37
C THR A 182 35.33 5.31 6.98
N LEU A 183 34.42 5.34 7.96
CA LEU A 183 32.99 5.48 7.73
C LEU A 183 32.66 6.83 7.10
N GLN A 184 31.71 6.81 6.16
CA GLN A 184 31.19 8.00 5.50
C GLN A 184 30.35 8.84 6.47
N GLU A 185 30.00 10.07 6.08
CA GLU A 185 29.27 11.00 6.95
C GLU A 185 27.87 10.48 7.28
N ASN A 186 27.23 9.78 6.33
CA ASN A 186 25.85 9.35 6.47
C ASN A 186 25.56 8.00 5.77
N ALA A 187 24.40 7.44 6.09
CA ALA A 187 23.93 6.18 5.52
C ALA A 187 23.80 6.21 3.99
N ALA A 188 23.48 7.36 3.39
CA ALA A 188 23.32 7.48 1.94
C ALA A 188 24.68 7.31 1.23
N GLU A 189 25.70 8.05 1.66
CA GLU A 189 27.07 7.94 1.16
C GLU A 189 27.65 6.55 1.40
N PHE A 190 27.40 5.99 2.59
CA PHE A 190 27.80 4.64 2.91
C PHE A 190 27.25 3.64 1.89
N LEU A 191 25.96 3.74 1.52
CA LEU A 191 25.32 2.87 0.53
C LEU A 191 25.70 3.22 -0.92
N ASN A 192 26.10 4.46 -1.21
CA ASN A 192 26.53 4.86 -2.56
C ASN A 192 27.75 4.08 -3.05
N ARG A 193 28.57 3.49 -2.15
CA ARG A 193 29.66 2.58 -2.56
C ARG A 193 29.17 1.36 -3.35
N LEU A 194 27.92 0.96 -3.16
CA LEU A 194 27.31 -0.19 -3.85
C LEU A 194 27.02 0.09 -5.34
N LYS A 195 27.14 1.35 -5.78
CA LYS A 195 26.92 1.77 -7.19
C LYS A 195 27.86 1.10 -8.18
N ASN A 196 29.03 0.62 -7.75
CA ASN A 196 29.95 -0.11 -8.61
C ASN A 196 29.68 -1.62 -8.63
N GLY A 197 28.69 -2.10 -7.87
CA GLY A 197 28.35 -3.52 -7.76
C GLY A 197 26.86 -3.79 -7.85
N PRO A 198 26.20 -4.27 -6.77
CA PRO A 198 24.81 -4.71 -6.83
C PRO A 198 23.80 -3.59 -7.15
N CYS A 199 24.22 -2.32 -7.02
CA CYS A 199 23.44 -1.14 -7.41
C CYS A 199 23.98 -0.48 -8.69
N LYS A 200 24.71 -1.22 -9.53
CA LYS A 200 25.24 -0.73 -10.80
C LYS A 200 24.11 -0.36 -11.75
N LYS A 201 24.32 0.74 -12.48
CA LYS A 201 23.48 1.14 -13.61
C LYS A 201 23.77 0.22 -14.79
N ASP A 202 22.74 -0.37 -15.37
CA ASP A 202 22.84 -0.96 -16.69
C ASP A 202 22.44 0.11 -17.71
N ASN A 203 23.34 0.42 -18.64
CA ASN A 203 23.19 1.53 -19.60
C ASN A 203 22.02 1.33 -20.59
N GLU A 204 21.35 0.18 -20.59
CA GLU A 204 20.32 -0.19 -21.56
C GLU A 204 18.87 0.00 -21.08
N SER A 205 18.62 0.14 -19.77
CA SER A 205 17.26 0.09 -19.23
C SER A 205 16.59 1.43 -18.94
N GLY A 206 17.31 2.56 -19.10
CA GLY A 206 16.77 3.89 -18.77
C GLY A 206 16.44 4.07 -17.28
N GLU A 207 17.01 3.25 -16.39
CA GLU A 207 16.78 3.39 -14.95
C GLU A 207 17.44 4.66 -14.39
N ASP A 208 16.64 5.45 -13.66
CA ASP A 208 17.09 6.59 -12.87
C ASP A 208 18.29 6.21 -12.00
N GLU A 209 19.22 7.15 -11.82
CA GLU A 209 20.32 6.99 -10.87
C GLU A 209 19.82 6.56 -9.48
N ILE A 210 20.31 5.41 -9.00
CA ILE A 210 20.06 4.96 -7.63
C ILE A 210 20.68 5.97 -6.67
N LYS A 211 19.82 6.69 -5.95
CA LYS A 211 20.19 7.65 -4.91
C LYS A 211 19.51 7.23 -3.63
N PHE A 212 20.27 6.97 -2.58
CA PHE A 212 19.72 6.65 -1.26
C PHE A 212 19.31 7.93 -0.54
N ASP A 213 18.32 8.63 -1.07
CA ASP A 213 17.69 9.79 -0.43
C ASP A 213 16.20 9.53 -0.28
N ILE A 214 15.61 9.93 0.86
CA ILE A 214 14.19 9.73 1.17
C ILE A 214 13.26 10.41 0.16
N ASN A 215 13.74 11.46 -0.50
CA ASN A 215 13.07 12.26 -1.51
C ASN A 215 13.46 11.85 -2.94
N SER A 216 14.42 10.94 -3.11
CA SER A 216 14.82 10.44 -4.43
C SER A 216 13.73 9.61 -5.10
N LYS A 217 13.83 9.47 -6.43
CA LYS A 217 13.01 8.53 -7.20
C LYS A 217 13.25 7.06 -6.80
N THR A 218 14.42 6.74 -6.26
CA THR A 218 14.80 5.36 -5.88
C THR A 218 13.86 4.76 -4.85
N LEU A 219 13.42 5.56 -3.87
CA LEU A 219 12.51 5.16 -2.78
C LEU A 219 11.05 5.61 -3.03
N LYS A 220 10.72 5.94 -4.27
CA LYS A 220 9.38 6.36 -4.70
C LYS A 220 8.75 5.34 -5.64
N HIS A 221 7.47 5.54 -5.91
CA HIS A 221 6.75 4.78 -6.92
C HIS A 221 7.38 4.99 -8.31
N THR A 222 7.44 3.93 -9.11
CA THR A 222 8.06 3.96 -10.45
C THR A 222 7.16 4.61 -11.50
N GLU A 223 7.79 5.29 -12.47
CA GLU A 223 7.11 5.94 -13.60
C GLU A 223 6.44 4.93 -14.55
N TYR A 224 6.95 3.69 -14.60
CA TYR A 224 6.33 2.61 -15.37
C TYR A 224 4.87 2.37 -14.98
N CYS A 225 4.56 2.59 -13.70
CA CYS A 225 3.24 2.38 -13.12
C CYS A 225 2.37 3.64 -13.09
N ASP A 226 2.83 4.75 -13.66
CA ASP A 226 2.00 5.95 -13.68
C ASP A 226 0.75 5.76 -14.57
N PRO A 227 -0.22 6.69 -14.57
CA PRO A 227 -1.32 6.63 -15.52
C PRO A 227 -0.87 6.74 -16.99
N CYS A 228 -1.79 6.50 -17.92
CA CYS A 228 -1.55 6.76 -19.34
C CYS A 228 -1.44 8.28 -19.58
N SER A 229 -0.55 8.69 -20.50
CA SER A 229 -0.41 10.10 -20.91
C SER A 229 -1.56 10.55 -21.81
N LYS A 230 -2.11 9.61 -22.57
CA LYS A 230 -3.27 9.77 -23.44
C LYS A 230 -4.04 8.45 -23.52
N PHE A 231 -5.30 8.54 -23.91
CA PHE A 231 -6.11 7.39 -24.30
C PHE A 231 -6.51 7.54 -25.75
N ASN A 232 -6.29 6.51 -26.58
CA ASN A 232 -6.81 6.54 -27.95
C ASN A 232 -8.34 6.42 -27.91
N VAL A 233 -9.00 7.11 -28.82
CA VAL A 233 -10.47 7.11 -28.96
C VAL A 233 -10.84 6.67 -30.35
N ASN A 234 -11.80 5.74 -30.44
CA ASN A 234 -12.44 5.40 -31.70
C ASN A 234 -13.92 5.81 -31.66
N CYS A 235 -14.24 6.90 -32.37
CA CYS A 235 -15.61 7.43 -32.50
C CYS A 235 -16.38 6.87 -33.71
N GLU A 236 -15.91 5.81 -34.34
CA GLU A 236 -16.69 5.08 -35.35
C GLU A 236 -18.00 4.55 -34.75
N ASN A 237 -19.02 4.35 -35.60
CA ASN A 237 -20.29 3.71 -35.25
C ASN A 237 -21.03 4.31 -34.03
N ASP A 238 -21.00 5.63 -33.86
CA ASP A 238 -21.67 6.35 -32.76
C ASP A 238 -21.17 6.04 -31.34
N ASN A 239 -19.96 5.46 -31.20
CA ASN A 239 -19.36 5.12 -29.90
C ASN A 239 -19.14 6.34 -28.98
N CYS A 240 -19.05 7.55 -29.55
CA CYS A 240 -18.79 8.80 -28.83
C CYS A 240 -20.03 9.71 -28.65
N ARG A 241 -21.25 9.24 -28.94
CA ARG A 241 -22.47 10.03 -28.80
C ARG A 241 -23.15 9.79 -27.46
N SER A 242 -23.07 10.74 -26.53
CA SER A 242 -23.92 10.74 -25.32
C SER A 242 -25.35 11.13 -25.67
N ASP A 243 -26.34 10.31 -25.31
CA ASP A 243 -27.76 10.65 -25.44
C ASP A 243 -28.06 11.89 -24.58
N GLY A 244 -28.50 12.99 -25.21
CA GLY A 244 -28.80 14.25 -24.53
C GLY A 244 -28.26 15.53 -25.19
N GLY A 245 -27.75 15.50 -26.42
CA GLY A 245 -27.46 16.72 -27.18
C GLY A 245 -26.31 17.60 -26.65
N HIS A 246 -25.73 17.28 -25.49
CA HIS A 246 -24.57 17.95 -24.92
C HIS A 246 -23.25 17.42 -25.49
N THR A 247 -23.17 17.19 -26.80
CA THR A 247 -21.86 17.31 -27.46
C THR A 247 -21.57 18.80 -27.61
N LYS A 248 -21.24 19.48 -26.51
CA LYS A 248 -20.54 20.76 -26.60
C LYS A 248 -19.13 20.48 -27.13
N GLY A 249 -19.01 20.29 -28.45
CA GLY A 249 -17.89 20.79 -29.23
C GLY A 249 -16.83 19.82 -29.77
N ASN A 250 -16.37 18.77 -29.07
CA ASN A 250 -14.97 18.37 -29.34
C ASN A 250 -14.70 17.08 -30.13
N CYS A 251 -15.70 16.26 -30.47
CA CYS A 251 -15.49 15.02 -31.23
C CYS A 251 -16.51 14.85 -32.37
N ASN A 252 -17.28 15.91 -32.66
CA ASN A 252 -18.19 16.00 -33.80
C ASN A 252 -17.37 16.33 -35.05
N GLY A 253 -16.74 15.28 -35.60
CA GLY A 253 -15.83 15.35 -36.73
C GLY A 253 -14.82 14.23 -36.56
N ARG A 254 -14.75 13.31 -37.52
CA ARG A 254 -14.08 12.00 -37.49
C ARG A 254 -12.54 12.01 -37.23
N ASN A 255 -11.96 13.12 -36.77
CA ASN A 255 -10.51 13.36 -36.78
C ASN A 255 -9.84 13.26 -35.40
N ARG A 256 -10.61 13.14 -34.30
CA ARG A 256 -10.01 13.06 -32.98
C ARG A 256 -9.64 11.61 -32.64
N THR A 257 -8.35 11.35 -32.51
CA THR A 257 -7.80 9.99 -32.28
C THR A 257 -7.38 9.73 -30.85
N PHE A 258 -7.30 10.75 -29.97
CA PHE A 258 -6.94 10.58 -28.57
C PHE A 258 -7.48 11.66 -27.63
N ILE A 259 -7.52 11.36 -26.33
CA ILE A 259 -7.80 12.26 -25.20
C ILE A 259 -6.55 12.38 -24.33
N SER A 260 -6.25 13.58 -23.85
CA SER A 260 -5.08 13.90 -23.05
C SER A 260 -5.40 14.87 -21.91
N ALA A 261 -4.42 15.14 -21.04
CA ALA A 261 -4.55 16.13 -19.98
C ALA A 261 -4.86 17.55 -20.46
N ASN A 262 -4.57 17.89 -21.72
CA ASN A 262 -4.87 19.21 -22.28
C ASN A 262 -6.38 19.43 -22.45
N ASP A 263 -7.16 18.36 -22.58
CA ASP A 263 -8.59 18.43 -22.82
C ASP A 263 -9.41 18.76 -21.56
N ILE A 264 -8.75 18.73 -20.41
CA ILE A 264 -9.32 19.01 -19.09
C ILE A 264 -8.95 20.45 -18.65
N LYS A 265 -8.12 21.19 -19.41
CA LYS A 265 -7.57 22.50 -19.02
C LYS A 265 -8.55 23.69 -19.09
N ASN A 266 -9.73 23.54 -19.68
CA ASN A 266 -10.70 24.64 -19.86
C ASN A 266 -11.85 24.55 -18.83
N GLU A 267 -11.94 25.53 -17.93
CA GLU A 267 -12.59 25.46 -16.61
C GLU A 267 -14.13 25.52 -16.57
N GLY A 268 -14.84 25.68 -17.70
CA GLY A 268 -16.28 25.96 -17.66
C GLY A 268 -17.19 24.82 -17.17
N ASP A 269 -16.83 23.55 -17.39
CA ASP A 269 -17.74 22.40 -17.14
C ASP A 269 -17.08 21.22 -16.37
N SER A 270 -15.92 21.44 -15.73
CA SER A 270 -15.24 20.38 -14.98
C SER A 270 -15.82 20.24 -13.57
N ILE A 271 -16.18 19.02 -13.18
CA ILE A 271 -16.59 18.68 -11.83
C ILE A 271 -15.35 18.37 -10.99
N VAL A 272 -15.28 18.92 -9.78
CA VAL A 272 -14.21 18.62 -8.83
C VAL A 272 -14.65 17.51 -7.89
N LEU A 273 -13.89 16.42 -7.86
CA LEU A 273 -14.05 15.29 -6.95
C LEU A 273 -12.89 15.26 -5.96
N ASP A 274 -13.22 15.39 -4.68
CA ASP A 274 -12.26 15.37 -3.59
C ASP A 274 -12.17 13.96 -2.99
N MET A 275 -10.96 13.52 -2.65
CA MET A 275 -10.74 12.25 -1.98
C MET A 275 -9.78 12.44 -0.80
N LEU A 276 -10.28 12.29 0.42
CA LEU A 276 -9.44 12.33 1.62
C LEU A 276 -8.73 10.99 1.80
N VAL A 277 -7.41 11.01 1.99
CA VAL A 277 -6.62 9.78 2.14
C VAL A 277 -5.72 9.90 3.36
N SER A 278 -5.72 8.87 4.22
CA SER A 278 -4.75 8.87 5.32
C SER A 278 -3.31 8.81 4.80
N ASP A 279 -2.48 9.70 5.34
CA ASP A 279 -1.09 9.84 4.94
C ASP A 279 -0.22 9.96 6.18
N ASP A 280 0.68 9.00 6.35
CA ASP A 280 1.57 8.96 7.50
C ASP A 280 2.82 9.85 7.31
N SER A 281 3.00 10.47 6.13
CA SER A 281 4.08 11.39 5.80
C SER A 281 3.77 12.87 6.06
N THR A 282 2.50 13.22 6.27
CA THR A 282 2.07 14.56 6.71
C THR A 282 1.46 14.52 8.11
N THR A 283 1.39 15.70 8.74
CA THR A 283 0.65 15.94 10.00
C THR A 283 -0.56 16.84 9.82
N GLU A 284 -0.81 17.28 8.58
CA GLU A 284 -1.97 18.06 8.18
C GLU A 284 -3.21 17.17 8.13
N PHE A 285 -4.38 17.78 8.37
CA PHE A 285 -5.67 17.11 8.38
C PHE A 285 -6.64 17.89 7.50
N GLU A 286 -6.69 17.50 6.25
CA GLU A 286 -7.64 18.04 5.29
C GLU A 286 -9.05 17.48 5.51
N GLY A 287 -10.05 18.26 5.08
CA GLY A 287 -11.48 17.96 5.22
C GLY A 287 -12.11 18.67 6.42
N GLU A 288 -13.39 19.02 6.28
CA GLU A 288 -14.09 19.87 7.24
C GLU A 288 -14.10 19.20 8.62
N GLY A 289 -13.73 19.91 9.69
CA GLY A 289 -13.78 19.43 11.07
C GLY A 289 -12.88 18.23 11.43
N LEU A 290 -12.10 17.69 10.48
CA LEU A 290 -11.25 16.52 10.71
C LEU A 290 -10.02 16.85 11.55
N GLU A 291 -9.49 18.06 11.43
CA GLU A 291 -8.38 18.51 12.27
C GLU A 291 -8.78 18.46 13.75
N GLU A 292 -9.89 19.08 14.13
CA GLU A 292 -10.38 19.11 15.51
C GLU A 292 -10.74 17.72 16.02
N ALA A 293 -11.43 16.95 15.18
CA ALA A 293 -11.96 15.63 15.52
C ALA A 293 -10.85 14.57 15.62
N CYS A 294 -9.85 14.57 14.72
CA CYS A 294 -8.91 13.46 14.54
C CYS A 294 -7.46 13.76 14.94
N LYS A 295 -6.99 15.01 14.88
CA LYS A 295 -5.59 15.34 15.19
C LYS A 295 -5.25 14.98 16.64
N GLY A 296 -4.18 14.21 16.81
CA GLY A 296 -3.72 13.72 18.11
C GLY A 296 -4.61 12.65 18.77
N LYS A 297 -5.66 12.12 18.11
CA LYS A 297 -6.52 11.08 18.71
C LYS A 297 -6.04 9.65 18.46
N GLY A 298 -4.96 9.48 17.67
CA GLY A 298 -4.24 8.21 17.52
C GLY A 298 -4.84 7.21 16.52
N ILE A 299 -5.76 7.67 15.66
CA ILE A 299 -6.24 6.90 14.48
C ILE A 299 -5.35 7.18 13.28
N PHE A 300 -5.26 8.45 12.88
CA PHE A 300 -4.50 8.93 11.74
C PHE A 300 -3.33 9.82 12.20
N LYS A 301 -2.26 9.89 11.40
CA LYS A 301 -1.15 10.82 11.61
C LYS A 301 -1.37 12.12 10.83
N GLY A 302 -1.81 11.99 9.58
CA GLY A 302 -2.34 13.06 8.74
C GLY A 302 -3.37 12.51 7.77
N ILE A 303 -4.13 13.42 7.17
CA ILE A 303 -5.10 13.16 6.11
C ILE A 303 -4.84 14.21 5.04
N ARG A 304 -4.48 13.77 3.84
CA ARG A 304 -4.32 14.66 2.68
C ARG A 304 -5.59 14.65 1.83
N LYS A 305 -5.74 15.68 0.99
CA LYS A 305 -6.83 15.83 0.04
C LYS A 305 -6.34 15.67 -1.39
N ASP A 306 -6.73 14.57 -2.03
CA ASP A 306 -6.43 14.30 -3.43
C ASP A 306 -7.58 14.88 -4.27
N VAL A 307 -7.34 16.02 -4.94
CA VAL A 307 -8.34 16.75 -5.76
C VAL A 307 -8.29 16.31 -7.23
N TRP A 308 -9.44 15.97 -7.80
CA TRP A 308 -9.57 15.52 -9.19
C TRP A 308 -10.56 16.37 -9.99
N LYS A 309 -10.09 17.00 -11.07
CA LYS A 309 -10.94 17.66 -12.07
C LYS A 309 -11.37 16.65 -13.11
N CYS A 310 -12.67 16.39 -13.20
CA CYS A 310 -13.27 15.42 -14.10
C CYS A 310 -14.22 16.09 -15.09
N ARG A 311 -14.16 15.69 -16.36
CA ARG A 311 -15.04 16.21 -17.42
C ARG A 311 -15.37 15.12 -18.43
N ASN A 312 -16.53 15.25 -19.07
CA ASN A 312 -16.87 14.43 -20.23
C ASN A 312 -16.12 14.92 -21.47
N VAL A 313 -15.36 14.04 -22.11
CA VAL A 313 -14.66 14.28 -23.38
C VAL A 313 -14.97 13.11 -24.32
N CYS A 314 -15.53 13.39 -25.50
CA CYS A 314 -16.00 12.39 -26.46
C CYS A 314 -17.00 11.35 -25.89
N GLY A 315 -17.80 11.71 -24.90
CA GLY A 315 -18.73 10.78 -24.23
C GLY A 315 -18.14 10.08 -23.01
N TYR A 316 -16.81 10.12 -22.81
CA TYR A 316 -16.13 9.46 -21.69
C TYR A 316 -15.77 10.45 -20.59
N VAL A 317 -15.99 10.09 -19.31
CA VAL A 317 -15.53 10.89 -18.18
C VAL A 317 -14.07 10.58 -17.89
N VAL A 318 -13.23 11.59 -18.10
CA VAL A 318 -11.80 11.58 -17.78
C VAL A 318 -11.49 12.56 -16.67
N CYS A 319 -10.56 12.19 -15.80
CA CYS A 319 -10.17 12.91 -14.61
C CYS A 319 -8.67 13.20 -14.61
N LYS A 320 -8.32 14.39 -14.13
CA LYS A 320 -6.94 14.83 -13.92
C LYS A 320 -6.78 15.31 -12.49
N SER A 321 -5.69 14.89 -11.86
CA SER A 321 -5.33 15.36 -10.52
C SER A 321 -4.92 16.84 -10.58
N GLU A 322 -5.45 17.66 -9.67
CA GLU A 322 -4.88 18.98 -9.38
C GLU A 322 -3.64 18.81 -8.50
N GLN A 323 -2.69 19.75 -8.60
CA GLN A 323 -1.42 19.68 -7.86
C GLN A 323 -1.66 19.77 -6.35
N GLY A 324 -1.79 18.60 -5.72
CA GLY A 324 -1.78 18.36 -4.27
C GLY A 324 -1.24 16.97 -3.87
N ASN A 325 -0.91 16.12 -4.87
CA ASN A 325 -0.58 14.70 -4.70
C ASN A 325 0.93 14.40 -4.63
N GLY A 326 1.79 15.39 -4.36
CA GLY A 326 3.24 15.18 -4.21
C GLY A 326 3.97 14.63 -5.44
N LYS A 327 3.38 14.70 -6.65
CA LYS A 327 3.99 14.30 -7.93
C LYS A 327 3.69 15.33 -9.02
N GLU A 328 4.70 15.65 -9.84
CA GLU A 328 4.52 16.32 -11.14
C GLU A 328 3.74 15.38 -12.09
N ASN A 329 2.41 15.41 -11.98
CA ASN A 329 1.48 14.67 -12.85
C ASN A 329 0.68 15.64 -13.75
N GLN A 330 1.32 16.69 -14.26
CA GLN A 330 0.63 17.72 -15.05
C GLN A 330 0.01 17.17 -16.35
N ASN A 331 0.49 16.02 -16.85
CA ASN A 331 0.14 15.47 -18.17
C ASN A 331 -0.57 14.10 -18.13
N LYS A 332 -1.05 13.64 -16.97
CA LYS A 332 -1.63 12.29 -16.81
C LYS A 332 -3.12 12.35 -16.51
N ILE A 333 -3.88 11.44 -17.10
CA ILE A 333 -5.34 11.33 -16.93
C ILE A 333 -5.72 9.90 -16.56
N ILE A 334 -6.86 9.77 -15.88
CA ILE A 334 -7.49 8.48 -15.57
C ILE A 334 -8.98 8.54 -15.93
N THR A 335 -9.60 7.39 -16.10
CA THR A 335 -11.05 7.22 -16.25
C THR A 335 -11.75 7.33 -14.90
N ILE A 336 -13.07 7.58 -14.92
CA ILE A 336 -13.88 7.53 -13.70
C ILE A 336 -13.88 6.13 -13.05
N ARG A 337 -13.75 5.04 -13.83
CA ARG A 337 -13.60 3.67 -13.32
C ARG A 337 -12.30 3.52 -12.51
N ALA A 338 -11.19 4.05 -13.00
CA ALA A 338 -9.92 4.03 -12.29
C ALA A 338 -9.97 4.91 -11.02
N LEU A 339 -10.60 6.09 -11.09
CA LEU A 339 -10.79 6.94 -9.91
C LEU A 339 -11.65 6.26 -8.83
N LEU A 340 -12.75 5.60 -9.22
CA LEU A 340 -13.58 4.79 -8.32
C LEU A 340 -12.73 3.69 -7.65
N THR A 341 -11.90 3.01 -8.43
CA THR A 341 -10.99 1.95 -7.95
C THR A 341 -9.96 2.49 -6.94
N HIS A 342 -9.41 3.69 -7.17
CA HIS A 342 -8.53 4.39 -6.22
C HIS A 342 -9.25 4.68 -4.92
N TRP A 343 -10.44 5.25 -5.01
CA TRP A 343 -11.24 5.61 -3.86
C TRP A 343 -11.57 4.39 -3.00
N ILE A 344 -12.07 3.30 -3.60
CA ILE A 344 -12.39 2.06 -2.89
C ILE A 344 -11.15 1.49 -2.19
N LYS A 345 -9.99 1.53 -2.85
CA LYS A 345 -8.73 1.05 -2.27
C LYS A 345 -8.39 1.83 -0.99
N TYR A 346 -8.32 3.16 -1.06
CA TYR A 346 -7.96 3.99 0.10
C TYR A 346 -9.01 3.93 1.20
N PHE A 347 -10.30 3.92 0.82
CA PHE A 347 -11.41 3.69 1.74
C PHE A 347 -11.24 2.40 2.55
N LEU A 348 -10.93 1.27 1.89
CA LEU A 348 -10.74 -0.01 2.57
C LEU A 348 -9.49 -0.01 3.47
N GLU A 349 -8.41 0.64 3.06
CA GLU A 349 -7.20 0.80 3.88
C GLU A 349 -7.50 1.59 5.16
N ASP A 350 -8.17 2.73 5.04
CA ASP A 350 -8.56 3.59 6.16
C ASP A 350 -9.60 2.91 7.06
N TYR A 351 -10.61 2.26 6.49
CA TYR A 351 -11.61 1.50 7.22
C TYR A 351 -10.97 0.43 8.11
N ASN A 352 -10.02 -0.34 7.56
CA ASN A 352 -9.30 -1.36 8.32
C ASN A 352 -8.39 -0.74 9.39
N LYS A 353 -7.77 0.42 9.10
CA LYS A 353 -6.97 1.18 10.08
C LYS A 353 -7.84 1.61 11.26
N ILE A 354 -9.01 2.19 11.01
CA ILE A 354 -9.99 2.59 12.03
C ILE A 354 -10.44 1.38 12.85
N LYS A 355 -10.91 0.32 12.19
CA LYS A 355 -11.39 -0.91 12.84
C LYS A 355 -10.36 -1.46 13.82
N ARG A 356 -9.09 -1.54 13.39
CA ARG A 356 -7.99 -1.96 14.27
C ARG A 356 -7.80 -1.04 15.48
N LYS A 357 -7.93 0.28 15.30
CA LYS A 357 -7.75 1.28 16.36
C LYS A 357 -8.94 1.36 17.34
N LEU A 358 -10.13 0.96 16.89
CA LEU A 358 -11.35 0.84 17.69
C LEU A 358 -11.48 -0.50 18.43
N ASN A 359 -10.89 -1.59 17.93
CA ASN A 359 -10.98 -2.91 18.57
C ASN A 359 -10.70 -2.91 20.09
N PRO A 360 -9.67 -2.21 20.62
CA PRO A 360 -9.45 -2.15 22.07
C PRO A 360 -10.61 -1.52 22.83
N CYS A 361 -11.28 -0.53 22.26
CA CYS A 361 -12.43 0.16 22.85
C CYS A 361 -13.69 -0.72 22.94
N MET A 362 -13.76 -1.77 22.11
CA MET A 362 -14.85 -2.74 22.12
C MET A 362 -14.67 -3.82 23.19
N ASN A 363 -13.42 -4.11 23.56
CA ASN A 363 -13.04 -5.28 24.36
C ASN A 363 -12.78 -4.94 25.83
N ASP A 364 -12.19 -3.78 26.16
CA ASP A 364 -11.78 -3.44 27.53
C ASP A 364 -12.12 -1.99 27.90
N GLY A 365 -13.01 -1.81 28.88
CA GLY A 365 -13.56 -0.49 29.23
C GLY A 365 -13.66 -0.23 30.73
N ASN A 366 -12.63 -0.60 31.51
CA ASN A 366 -12.68 -0.41 32.97
C ASN A 366 -11.95 0.86 33.45
N GLU A 367 -10.87 1.29 32.80
CA GLU A 367 -10.12 2.48 33.24
C GLU A 367 -10.64 3.79 32.60
N SER A 368 -10.68 4.89 33.37
CA SER A 368 -11.19 6.20 32.93
C SER A 368 -10.37 6.84 31.81
N SER A 369 -9.05 6.65 31.85
CA SER A 369 -8.10 7.10 30.82
C SER A 369 -8.37 6.43 29.46
N CYS A 370 -8.72 5.13 29.49
CA CYS A 370 -9.10 4.36 28.31
C CYS A 370 -10.43 4.86 27.71
N ARG A 371 -11.43 5.15 28.55
CA ARG A 371 -12.73 5.68 28.11
C ARG A 371 -12.61 7.01 27.37
N ASN A 372 -11.84 7.95 27.92
CA ASN A 372 -11.62 9.25 27.26
C ASN A 372 -10.89 9.12 25.92
N LYS A 373 -9.88 8.23 25.83
CA LYS A 373 -9.20 7.92 24.57
C LYS A 373 -10.16 7.30 23.55
N CYS A 374 -11.04 6.41 23.98
CA CYS A 374 -12.03 5.77 23.12
C CYS A 374 -13.10 6.75 22.64
N LYS A 375 -13.59 7.64 23.50
CA LYS A 375 -14.51 8.72 23.09
C LYS A 375 -13.93 9.56 21.96
N LYS A 376 -12.71 10.09 22.16
CA LYS A 376 -11.99 10.87 21.14
C LYS A 376 -11.81 10.13 19.81
N LYS A 377 -11.54 8.82 19.86
CA LYS A 377 -11.46 7.99 18.66
C LYS A 377 -12.82 7.85 17.98
N CYS A 378 -13.90 7.64 18.73
CA CYS A 378 -15.24 7.54 18.19
C CYS A 378 -15.70 8.85 17.55
N ASP A 379 -15.37 10.00 18.14
CA ASP A 379 -15.69 11.31 17.59
C ASP A 379 -14.99 11.52 16.23
N CYS A 380 -13.69 11.19 16.13
CA CYS A 380 -12.96 11.16 14.86
C CYS A 380 -13.60 10.23 13.83
N VAL A 381 -14.06 9.04 14.23
CA VAL A 381 -14.71 8.08 13.33
C VAL A 381 -16.04 8.60 12.81
N GLY A 382 -16.84 9.25 13.67
CA GLY A 382 -18.09 9.89 13.25
C GLY A 382 -17.83 10.91 12.14
N LYS A 383 -16.86 11.81 12.35
CA LYS A 383 -16.54 12.84 11.36
C LYS A 383 -15.95 12.25 10.07
N TRP A 384 -15.05 11.26 10.17
CA TRP A 384 -14.52 10.57 8.99
C TRP A 384 -15.62 9.85 8.19
N VAL A 385 -16.60 9.23 8.85
CA VAL A 385 -17.73 8.59 8.15
C VAL A 385 -18.57 9.62 7.41
N GLU A 386 -18.83 10.78 8.00
CA GLU A 386 -19.57 11.87 7.37
C GLU A 386 -18.88 12.33 6.08
N GLU A 387 -17.59 12.67 6.14
CA GLU A 387 -16.82 13.07 4.96
C GLU A 387 -16.84 11.98 3.87
N LYS A 388 -16.67 10.70 4.27
CA LYS A 388 -16.67 9.58 3.31
C LYS A 388 -18.02 9.32 2.67
N LYS A 389 -19.13 9.60 3.35
CA LYS A 389 -20.47 9.54 2.74
C LYS A 389 -20.61 10.59 1.64
N ASN A 390 -20.18 11.81 1.93
CA ASN A 390 -20.23 12.93 0.97
C ASN A 390 -19.34 12.67 -0.26
N GLU A 391 -18.13 12.14 -0.06
CA GLU A 391 -17.26 11.74 -1.17
C GLU A 391 -17.88 10.61 -2.01
N TRP A 392 -18.40 9.57 -1.35
CA TRP A 392 -18.96 8.40 -2.02
C TRP A 392 -20.17 8.76 -2.87
N GLU A 393 -21.04 9.64 -2.38
CA GLU A 393 -22.21 10.11 -3.12
C GLU A 393 -21.81 10.75 -4.45
N LYS A 394 -20.89 11.72 -4.42
CA LYS A 394 -20.42 12.45 -5.61
C LYS A 394 -19.72 11.53 -6.62
N ILE A 395 -18.84 10.64 -6.15
CA ILE A 395 -18.11 9.71 -7.03
C ILE A 395 -19.06 8.68 -7.66
N LYS A 396 -19.99 8.15 -6.86
CA LYS A 396 -20.98 7.18 -7.31
C LYS A 396 -21.93 7.78 -8.35
N GLU A 397 -22.44 8.98 -8.09
CA GLU A 397 -23.27 9.73 -9.04
C GLU A 397 -22.55 9.89 -10.38
N ARG A 398 -21.31 10.42 -10.34
CA ARG A 398 -20.53 10.65 -11.56
C ARG A 398 -20.22 9.35 -12.33
N PHE A 399 -19.96 8.26 -11.62
CA PHE A 399 -19.73 6.96 -12.22
C PHE A 399 -21.00 6.41 -12.90
N ASN A 400 -22.16 6.54 -12.23
CA ASN A 400 -23.45 6.11 -12.76
C ASN A 400 -23.91 6.93 -13.96
N GLU A 401 -23.62 8.24 -13.98
CA GLU A 401 -23.89 9.09 -15.15
C GLU A 401 -23.21 8.56 -16.42
N GLN A 402 -21.98 8.05 -16.32
CA GLN A 402 -21.28 7.46 -17.45
C GLN A 402 -21.79 6.05 -17.77
N TYR A 403 -21.88 5.19 -16.76
CA TYR A 403 -22.13 3.75 -16.93
C TYR A 403 -23.53 3.35 -16.50
N LYS A 404 -24.55 4.15 -16.84
CA LYS A 404 -25.93 3.85 -16.48
C LYS A 404 -26.37 2.55 -17.17
N ASN A 405 -26.81 1.59 -16.38
CA ASN A 405 -27.45 0.37 -16.87
C ASN A 405 -28.97 0.59 -16.95
N GLU A 406 -29.60 0.09 -18.01
CA GLU A 406 -31.03 0.28 -18.28
C GLU A 406 -31.94 -0.43 -17.26
N THR A 407 -31.44 -1.49 -16.62
CA THR A 407 -32.22 -2.37 -15.73
C THR A 407 -31.96 -2.14 -14.24
N ASP A 408 -30.73 -1.82 -13.85
CA ASP A 408 -30.35 -1.50 -12.47
C ASP A 408 -29.27 -0.43 -12.48
N GLU A 409 -29.66 0.80 -12.11
CA GLU A 409 -28.80 1.98 -12.05
C GLU A 409 -27.48 1.73 -11.30
N TYR A 410 -27.47 0.83 -10.31
CA TYR A 410 -26.30 0.57 -9.46
C TYR A 410 -25.56 -0.73 -9.82
N PHE A 411 -25.93 -1.42 -10.90
CA PHE A 411 -25.33 -2.68 -11.31
C PHE A 411 -23.80 -2.56 -11.45
N ASN A 412 -23.35 -1.55 -12.20
CA ASN A 412 -21.93 -1.34 -12.48
C ASN A 412 -21.12 -0.95 -11.24
N VAL A 413 -21.73 -0.24 -10.27
CA VAL A 413 -21.11 0.08 -8.98
C VAL A 413 -20.94 -1.19 -8.15
N LYS A 414 -21.98 -2.05 -8.08
CA LYS A 414 -21.93 -3.32 -7.36
C LYS A 414 -20.84 -4.23 -7.95
N SER A 415 -20.83 -4.39 -9.27
CA SER A 415 -19.84 -5.21 -9.97
C SER A 415 -18.40 -4.70 -9.72
N SER A 416 -18.17 -3.39 -9.79
CA SER A 416 -16.86 -2.80 -9.51
C SER A 416 -16.40 -3.03 -8.06
N LEU A 417 -17.32 -3.07 -7.09
CA LEU A 417 -17.00 -3.38 -5.69
C LEU A 417 -16.70 -4.88 -5.48
N GLU A 418 -17.37 -5.75 -6.23
CA GLU A 418 -17.19 -7.21 -6.18
C GLU A 418 -15.80 -7.65 -6.66
N GLU A 419 -15.18 -6.92 -7.60
CA GLU A 419 -13.79 -7.15 -8.04
C GLU A 419 -12.76 -7.08 -6.89
N PHE A 420 -13.12 -6.43 -5.78
CA PHE A 420 -12.25 -6.35 -4.61
C PHE A 420 -12.37 -7.57 -3.70
N GLU A 421 -13.31 -8.49 -3.91
CA GLU A 421 -13.60 -9.62 -3.01
C GLU A 421 -12.35 -10.43 -2.63
N HIS A 422 -11.48 -10.69 -3.60
CA HIS A 422 -10.29 -11.50 -3.38
C HIS A 422 -9.15 -10.71 -2.70
N ARG A 423 -9.26 -9.39 -2.61
CA ARG A 423 -8.21 -8.53 -2.06
C ARG A 423 -8.17 -8.64 -0.53
N PRO A 424 -6.98 -8.72 0.10
CA PRO A 424 -6.86 -8.84 1.55
C PRO A 424 -7.56 -7.73 2.35
N GLU A 425 -7.53 -6.49 1.83
CA GLU A 425 -8.16 -5.32 2.44
C GLU A 425 -9.68 -5.51 2.54
N PHE A 426 -10.30 -5.98 1.46
CA PHE A 426 -11.72 -6.26 1.41
C PHE A 426 -12.09 -7.40 2.37
N LYS A 427 -11.37 -8.53 2.29
CA LYS A 427 -11.56 -9.68 3.20
C LYS A 427 -11.43 -9.27 4.68
N ASN A 428 -10.53 -8.34 5.00
CA ASN A 428 -10.37 -7.82 6.35
C ASN A 428 -11.52 -6.87 6.76
N ALA A 429 -12.02 -6.07 5.82
CA ALA A 429 -13.10 -5.12 6.07
C ALA A 429 -14.40 -5.86 6.45
N ILE A 430 -14.76 -6.91 5.70
CA ILE A 430 -16.01 -7.66 5.89
C ILE A 430 -16.02 -8.60 7.10
N LYS A 431 -14.86 -8.86 7.74
CA LYS A 431 -14.79 -9.68 8.96
C LYS A 431 -15.78 -9.17 10.03
N PRO A 432 -16.50 -10.06 10.74
CA PRO A 432 -16.25 -11.50 10.84
C PRO A 432 -16.95 -12.35 9.77
N CYS A 433 -17.53 -11.76 8.72
CA CYS A 433 -18.23 -12.54 7.71
C CYS A 433 -17.23 -13.35 6.86
N PRO A 434 -17.56 -14.62 6.55
CA PRO A 434 -16.62 -15.54 5.89
C PRO A 434 -16.38 -15.20 4.42
N ASN A 435 -17.38 -14.67 3.73
CA ASN A 435 -17.36 -14.35 2.30
C ASN A 435 -18.28 -13.15 2.00
N LEU A 436 -18.25 -12.70 0.74
CA LEU A 436 -19.04 -11.57 0.28
C LEU A 436 -20.55 -11.81 0.41
N GLU A 437 -21.01 -13.00 0.06
CA GLU A 437 -22.43 -13.38 0.13
C GLU A 437 -22.99 -13.24 1.55
N ALA A 438 -22.29 -13.78 2.55
CA ALA A 438 -22.67 -13.63 3.95
C ALA A 438 -22.66 -12.16 4.40
N PHE A 439 -21.70 -11.37 3.89
CA PHE A 439 -21.63 -9.94 4.19
C PHE A 439 -22.80 -9.18 3.57
N LYS A 440 -23.09 -9.35 2.28
CA LYS A 440 -24.24 -8.75 1.58
C LYS A 440 -25.56 -9.10 2.27
N LYS A 441 -25.75 -10.36 2.70
CA LYS A 441 -26.93 -10.78 3.49
C LYS A 441 -27.05 -10.00 4.79
N SER A 442 -25.94 -9.80 5.50
CA SER A 442 -25.92 -8.98 6.72
C SER A 442 -26.23 -7.50 6.51
N CYS A 443 -26.04 -7.02 5.29
CA CYS A 443 -26.32 -5.64 4.88
C CYS A 443 -27.75 -5.46 4.35
N GLY A 444 -28.53 -6.54 4.21
CA GLY A 444 -29.85 -6.48 3.57
C GLY A 444 -29.78 -6.25 2.06
N LEU A 445 -28.66 -6.62 1.41
CA LEU A 445 -28.44 -6.40 -0.02
C LEU A 445 -28.98 -7.54 -0.90
N TYR A 446 -29.54 -8.62 -0.32
CA TYR A 446 -30.26 -9.67 -1.07
C TYR A 446 -31.76 -9.43 -1.04
N GLY A 447 -32.37 -9.33 -2.23
CA GLY A 447 -33.80 -9.32 -2.43
C GLY A 447 -34.14 -8.90 -3.87
N THR A 448 -34.91 -9.74 -4.55
CA THR A 448 -35.50 -9.52 -5.89
C THR A 448 -36.76 -8.66 -5.86
N ASP A 449 -36.94 -7.83 -4.83
CA ASP A 449 -38.09 -6.94 -4.76
C ASP A 449 -37.81 -5.70 -5.61
N SER A 450 -38.66 -5.49 -6.62
CA SER A 450 -38.63 -4.36 -7.55
C SER A 450 -38.42 -3.01 -6.84
N PRO A 451 -37.78 -2.02 -7.50
CA PRO A 451 -37.53 -0.69 -6.94
C PRO A 451 -38.77 -0.01 -6.33
N GLU A 452 -39.96 -0.34 -6.85
CA GLU A 452 -41.25 0.23 -6.44
C GLU A 452 -41.71 -0.21 -5.03
N LYS A 453 -41.16 -1.28 -4.45
CA LYS A 453 -41.37 -1.63 -3.02
C LYS A 453 -40.34 -1.01 -2.07
N LYS A 454 -39.36 -0.27 -2.58
CA LYS A 454 -38.38 0.49 -1.76
C LYS A 454 -38.86 1.88 -1.37
N GLY A 455 -40.18 2.09 -1.32
CA GLY A 455 -40.76 3.17 -0.52
C GLY A 455 -40.60 2.88 0.97
N GLY A 456 -39.56 3.44 1.60
CA GLY A 456 -39.61 3.75 3.04
C GLY A 456 -39.31 2.63 4.04
N LYS A 457 -38.03 2.30 4.20
CA LYS A 457 -37.42 2.32 5.54
C LYS A 457 -36.12 3.09 5.44
N ASP A 458 -36.18 4.33 5.90
CA ASP A 458 -35.05 5.23 6.00
C ASP A 458 -33.87 4.50 6.68
N GLY A 459 -32.75 4.33 5.97
CA GLY A 459 -31.53 3.72 6.52
C GLY A 459 -31.08 2.33 6.05
N THR A 460 -31.69 1.71 5.03
CA THR A 460 -31.14 0.46 4.44
C THR A 460 -30.00 0.78 3.46
N PRO A 461 -28.79 0.17 3.59
CA PRO A 461 -27.68 0.42 2.68
C PRO A 461 -28.02 0.08 1.22
N LYS A 462 -27.61 0.94 0.29
CA LYS A 462 -27.79 0.70 -1.16
C LYS A 462 -26.66 -0.12 -1.76
N ASP A 463 -25.48 -0.07 -1.15
CA ASP A 463 -24.27 -0.76 -1.61
C ASP A 463 -23.35 -1.21 -0.44
N ILE A 464 -22.26 -1.90 -0.77
CA ILE A 464 -21.29 -2.45 0.19
C ILE A 464 -20.57 -1.32 0.97
N VAL A 465 -20.27 -0.20 0.32
CA VAL A 465 -19.56 0.94 0.93
C VAL A 465 -20.45 1.59 1.98
N GLU A 466 -21.70 1.90 1.63
CA GLU A 466 -22.69 2.42 2.57
C GLU A 466 -22.88 1.47 3.76
N CYS A 467 -22.92 0.16 3.51
CA CYS A 467 -23.03 -0.81 4.60
C CYS A 467 -21.81 -0.79 5.53
N LEU A 468 -20.59 -0.72 4.98
CA LEU A 468 -19.37 -0.60 5.77
C LEU A 468 -19.37 0.69 6.60
N LEU A 469 -19.70 1.83 5.99
CA LEU A 469 -19.81 3.13 6.69
C LEU A 469 -20.83 3.07 7.83
N ASN A 470 -22.03 2.55 7.57
CA ASN A 470 -23.09 2.42 8.59
C ASN A 470 -22.69 1.47 9.72
N LYS A 471 -21.98 0.36 9.42
CA LYS A 471 -21.45 -0.53 10.46
C LYS A 471 -20.42 0.17 11.33
N LEU A 472 -19.53 0.98 10.75
CA LEU A 472 -18.50 1.71 11.48
C LEU A 472 -19.09 2.79 12.40
N ASP A 473 -20.04 3.55 11.88
CA ASP A 473 -20.79 4.55 12.65
C ASP A 473 -21.56 3.92 13.82
N THR A 474 -22.27 2.82 13.55
CA THR A 474 -22.97 2.04 14.60
C THR A 474 -22.00 1.55 15.66
N GLN A 475 -20.82 1.06 15.25
CA GLN A 475 -19.78 0.62 16.17
C GLN A 475 -19.28 1.78 17.06
N ALA A 476 -19.00 2.94 16.48
CA ALA A 476 -18.60 4.12 17.24
C ALA A 476 -19.67 4.55 18.25
N LYS A 477 -20.93 4.63 17.82
CA LYS A 477 -22.08 4.95 18.68
C LYS A 477 -22.23 3.96 19.85
N LEU A 478 -22.13 2.66 19.59
CA LEU A 478 -22.19 1.64 20.64
C LEU A 478 -21.08 1.78 21.68
N VAL A 479 -19.86 2.14 21.27
CA VAL A 479 -18.76 2.43 22.20
C VAL A 479 -19.09 3.65 23.06
N LEU A 480 -19.59 4.73 22.46
CA LEU A 480 -20.02 5.93 23.19
C LEU A 480 -21.11 5.62 24.22
N THR A 481 -22.14 4.85 23.86
CA THR A 481 -23.19 4.44 24.80
C THR A 481 -22.64 3.63 25.96
N LYS A 482 -21.72 2.69 25.71
CA LYS A 482 -21.06 1.90 26.78
C LYS A 482 -20.22 2.78 27.72
N ILE A 483 -19.63 3.85 27.21
CA ILE A 483 -18.85 4.80 28.03
C ILE A 483 -19.79 5.59 28.95
N VAL A 484 -20.94 6.03 28.45
CA VAL A 484 -21.94 6.80 29.22
C VAL A 484 -22.67 5.94 30.25
N ALA A 485 -23.02 4.69 29.91
CA ALA A 485 -23.78 3.79 30.77
C ALA A 485 -23.02 3.23 31.99
N LYS A 486 -21.73 3.53 32.16
CA LYS A 486 -20.95 3.14 33.35
C LYS A 486 -20.71 4.38 34.25
N PRO A 487 -21.49 4.58 35.33
CA PRO A 487 -21.22 5.63 36.29
C PRO A 487 -19.86 5.40 36.98
N LYS A 488 -19.33 6.46 37.63
CA LYS A 488 -18.15 6.40 38.50
C LYS A 488 -18.46 5.56 39.75
N GLU A 489 -18.45 4.24 39.67
CA GLU A 489 -18.37 3.41 40.87
C GLU A 489 -16.92 2.98 41.12
N ARG A 490 -16.30 3.57 42.16
CA ARG A 490 -15.17 2.96 42.84
C ARG A 490 -15.72 1.78 43.63
N VAL A 491 -15.62 0.58 43.09
CA VAL A 491 -15.59 -0.63 43.92
C VAL A 491 -14.48 -1.51 43.38
N MET A 492 -13.42 -1.66 44.17
CA MET A 492 -12.38 -2.67 43.96
C MET A 492 -13.05 -4.04 44.10
N ASN A 493 -13.26 -4.73 42.98
CA ASN A 493 -13.52 -6.17 42.98
C ASN A 493 -12.58 -6.84 41.96
N PRO A 494 -12.05 -8.03 42.27
CA PRO A 494 -11.01 -8.69 41.48
C PRO A 494 -11.54 -9.13 40.10
N PRO A 495 -10.65 -9.28 39.09
CA PRO A 495 -11.05 -9.44 37.70
C PRO A 495 -11.77 -10.78 37.44
N PRO A 496 -12.86 -10.82 36.66
CA PRO A 496 -13.45 -12.10 36.25
C PRO A 496 -12.61 -12.76 35.15
N ALA A 497 -12.39 -14.06 35.31
CA ALA A 497 -11.63 -14.92 34.39
C ALA A 497 -12.21 -14.98 32.96
N LEU A 498 -11.29 -15.16 32.00
CA LEU A 498 -11.30 -15.50 30.55
C LEU A 498 -12.59 -15.95 29.80
N LYS A 499 -13.74 -16.21 30.43
CA LYS A 499 -14.99 -16.63 29.77
C LYS A 499 -15.70 -15.52 28.97
N THR A 500 -15.35 -14.25 29.18
CA THR A 500 -16.05 -13.10 28.56
C THR A 500 -15.66 -12.86 27.09
N MET A 501 -14.44 -13.27 26.66
CA MET A 501 -13.96 -13.08 25.27
C MET A 501 -14.75 -13.89 24.23
N LYS A 502 -15.12 -15.14 24.55
CA LYS A 502 -15.89 -15.99 23.61
C LYS A 502 -17.31 -15.49 23.39
N ARG A 503 -17.91 -14.81 24.38
CA ARG A 503 -19.30 -14.30 24.31
C ARG A 503 -19.41 -13.07 23.41
N THR A 504 -18.48 -12.12 23.48
CA THR A 504 -18.50 -10.90 22.64
C THR A 504 -18.22 -11.18 21.17
N TYR A 505 -17.28 -12.08 20.86
CA TYR A 505 -17.02 -12.50 19.47
C TYR A 505 -18.22 -13.27 18.88
N SER A 506 -18.85 -14.14 19.68
CA SER A 506 -20.06 -14.90 19.29
C SER A 506 -21.28 -13.99 19.08
N LEU A 507 -21.46 -12.96 19.91
CA LEU A 507 -22.54 -11.97 19.78
C LEU A 507 -22.35 -11.07 18.55
N MET A 508 -21.12 -10.63 18.23
CA MET A 508 -20.86 -9.89 16.98
C MET A 508 -21.06 -10.78 15.75
N LYS A 509 -20.62 -12.04 15.79
CA LYS A 509 -20.83 -13.00 14.69
C LYS A 509 -22.33 -13.24 14.43
N LYS A 510 -23.12 -13.45 15.49
CA LYS A 510 -24.59 -13.61 15.39
C LYS A 510 -25.31 -12.34 14.93
N LYS A 511 -24.92 -11.17 15.43
CA LYS A 511 -25.60 -9.90 15.12
C LYS A 511 -25.24 -9.34 13.73
N TYR A 512 -24.04 -9.64 13.20
CA TYR A 512 -23.52 -8.98 11.99
C TYR A 512 -23.25 -9.88 10.79
N CYS A 513 -23.40 -11.20 10.86
CA CYS A 513 -23.25 -12.08 9.69
C CYS A 513 -24.36 -13.14 9.57
N GLY A 514 -25.38 -13.10 10.44
CA GLY A 514 -26.39 -14.15 10.54
C GLY A 514 -25.81 -15.48 11.05
N THR A 515 -26.66 -16.30 11.66
CA THR A 515 -26.34 -17.71 11.89
C THR A 515 -26.31 -18.42 10.54
N THR A 516 -25.21 -19.14 10.26
CA THR A 516 -25.26 -20.33 9.41
C THR A 516 -26.21 -21.34 10.02
#